data_AF-A0A4Q2X9D8-F1
#
_entry.id   AF-A0A4Q2X9D8-F1
#
_cell.length_a   1.000
_cell.length_b   1.000
_cell.length_c   1.000
_cell.angle_alpha   90.00
_cell.angle_beta   90.00
_cell.angle_gamma   90.00
#
_symmetry.space_group_name_H-M   'P 1'
#
loop_
_entity.id
_entity.type
_entity.pdbx_description
1 polymer ?
#
loop_
_entity_poly.entity_id
_entity_poly.type
_entity_poly.pdbx_seq_one_letter_code
_entity_poly.pdbx_strand_id
1 'polypeptide(L)' 'TLTEREREVLEQRFGLKDGYSRTLEEVGRQFQVTRERIRQIEAKALRKMRHPTRIRKLEGFIELPGA' A
#
# COMPACT_ATOMS: atom_id res chain seq x y z
N THR A 1 -12.15 -3.94 4.49
CA THR A 1 -11.50 -2.69 4.93
C THR A 1 -10.04 -2.95 5.21
N LEU A 2 -9.15 -2.00 4.89
CA LEU A 2 -7.73 -2.16 5.25
C LEU A 2 -7.60 -2.00 6.76
N THR A 3 -6.77 -2.80 7.40
CA THR A 3 -6.42 -2.55 8.80
C THR A 3 -5.50 -1.33 8.90
N GLU A 4 -5.39 -0.74 10.08
CA GLU A 4 -4.49 0.38 10.34
C GLU A 4 -3.06 0.04 9.93
N ARG A 5 -2.56 -1.14 10.33
CA ARG A 5 -1.22 -1.63 9.96
C ARG A 5 -1.06 -1.86 8.45
N GLU A 6 -2.09 -2.33 7.74
CA GLU A 6 -2.04 -2.47 6.28
C GLU A 6 -1.99 -1.09 5.61
N ARG A 7 -2.75 -0.12 6.10
CA ARG A 7 -2.74 1.25 5.60
C ARG A 7 -1.38 1.90 5.82
N GLU A 8 -0.85 1.83 7.03
CA GLU A 8 0.41 2.48 7.41
C GLU A 8 1.59 1.90 6.62
N VAL A 9 1.62 0.58 6.39
CA VAL A 9 2.61 -0.06 5.51
C VAL A 9 2.51 0.49 4.09
N LEU A 10 1.31 0.63 3.52
CA LEU A 10 1.14 1.21 2.19
C LEU A 10 1.53 2.69 2.14
N GLU A 11 1.14 3.49 3.14
CA GLU A 11 1.49 4.90 3.23
C GLU A 11 3.00 5.11 3.22
N GLN A 12 3.73 4.32 3.99
CA GLN A 12 5.20 4.39 4.03
C GLN A 12 5.86 3.83 2.76
N ARG A 13 5.33 2.74 2.19
CA ARG A 13 5.90 2.11 0.98
C ARG A 13 5.78 3.02 -0.24
N PHE A 14 4.64 3.69 -0.39
CA PHE A 14 4.32 4.53 -1.55
C PHE A 14 4.47 6.02 -1.27
N GLY A 15 4.93 6.42 -0.07
CA GLY A 15 5.10 7.83 0.29
C GLY A 15 3.79 8.63 0.29
N LEU A 16 2.65 7.98 0.56
CA LEU A 16 1.32 8.60 0.42
C LEU A 16 1.05 9.70 1.47
N LYS A 17 1.88 9.77 2.52
CA LYS A 17 1.71 10.71 3.64
C LYS A 17 2.76 11.82 3.64
N ASP A 18 4.03 11.48 3.43
CA ASP A 18 5.17 12.39 3.52
C ASP A 18 5.90 12.59 2.19
N GLY A 19 5.46 11.93 1.11
CA GLY A 19 6.09 11.98 -0.22
C GLY A 19 7.31 11.09 -0.37
N TYR A 20 7.74 10.38 0.69
CA TYR A 20 8.95 9.57 0.67
C TYR A 20 8.61 8.07 0.67
N SER A 21 8.86 7.41 -0.46
CA SER A 21 8.72 5.96 -0.56
C SER A 21 9.83 5.24 0.19
N ARG A 22 9.46 4.29 1.06
CA ARG A 22 10.40 3.45 1.80
C ARG A 22 10.49 2.04 1.21
N THR A 23 11.67 1.44 1.32
CA THR A 23 11.92 0.05 0.95
C THR A 23 11.24 -0.93 1.91
N LEU A 24 11.02 -2.17 1.48
CA LEU A 24 10.48 -3.24 2.34
C LEU A 24 11.33 -3.45 3.61
N GLU A 25 12.64 -3.23 3.50
CA GLU A 25 13.56 -3.40 4.62
C GLU A 25 13.46 -2.26 5.62
N GLU A 26 13.41 -1.00 5.16
CA GLU A 26 13.23 0.16 6.04
C GLU A 26 11.90 0.11 6.79
N VAL A 27 10.82 -0.23 6.08
CA VAL A 27 9.50 -0.43 6.70
C VAL A 27 9.57 -1.62 7.67
N GLY A 28 10.24 -2.71 7.29
CA GLY A 28 10.44 -3.87 8.18
C GLY A 28 11.13 -3.50 9.48
N ARG A 29 12.19 -2.69 9.41
CA ARG A 29 12.92 -2.16 10.59
C ARG A 29 12.03 -1.30 11.47
N GLN A 30 11.22 -0.39 10.89
CA GLN A 30 10.30 0.45 11.67
C GLN A 30 9.22 -0.36 12.38
N PHE A 31 8.67 -1.38 11.73
CA PHE A 31 7.63 -2.24 12.29
C PHE A 31 8.16 -3.43 13.10
N GLN A 32 9.47 -3.54 13.29
CA GLN A 32 10.16 -4.66 13.95
C GLN A 32 9.73 -6.03 13.40
N VAL A 33 9.64 -6.13 12.07
CA VAL A 33 9.27 -7.37 11.37
C VAL A 33 10.21 -7.64 10.21
N THR A 34 10.21 -8.88 9.74
CA THR A 34 11.03 -9.27 8.59
C THR A 34 10.55 -8.58 7.31
N ARG A 35 11.48 -8.41 6.36
CA ARG A 35 11.18 -7.93 5.00
C ARG A 35 10.05 -8.73 4.34
N GLU A 36 10.07 -10.06 4.50
CA GLU A 36 9.03 -10.92 3.92
C GLU A 36 7.66 -10.67 4.56
N ARG A 37 7.62 -10.32 5.85
CA ARG A 37 6.35 -9.97 6.50
C ARG A 37 5.75 -8.71 5.91
N ILE A 38 6.55 -7.68 5.61
CA ILE A 38 6.06 -6.48 4.93
C ILE A 38 5.55 -6.82 3.53
N ARG A 39 6.27 -7.65 2.76
CA ARG A 39 5.83 -8.10 1.43
C ARG A 39 4.47 -8.81 1.48
N GLN A 40 4.25 -9.68 2.47
CA GLN A 40 2.97 -10.36 2.67
C GLN A 40 1.83 -9.37 2.99
N ILE A 41 2.09 -8.38 3.85
CA ILE A 41 1.11 -7.35 4.21
C ILE A 41 0.75 -6.50 2.98
N GLU A 42 1.75 -6.08 2.21
CA GLU A 42 1.58 -5.33 0.96
C GLU A 42 0.71 -6.11 -0.03
N ALA A 43 1.05 -7.37 -0.31
CA ALA A 43 0.28 -8.23 -1.22
C ALA A 43 -1.18 -8.40 -0.75
N LYS A 44 -1.40 -8.60 0.55
CA LYS A 44 -2.74 -8.72 1.14
C LYS A 44 -3.53 -7.43 1.03
N ALA A 45 -2.90 -6.29 1.31
CA ALA A 45 -3.53 -4.97 1.24
C ALA A 45 -3.90 -4.61 -0.22
N LEU A 46 -2.99 -4.85 -1.17
CA LEU A 46 -3.24 -4.65 -2.59
C LEU A 46 -4.36 -5.55 -3.11
N ARG A 47 -4.39 -6.84 -2.71
CA ARG A 47 -5.49 -7.75 -3.04
C ARG A 47 -6.83 -7.22 -2.52
N LYS A 48 -6.85 -6.68 -1.30
CA LYS A 48 -8.05 -6.03 -0.75
C LYS A 48 -8.46 -4.80 -1.55
N MET A 49 -7.51 -3.98 -2.01
CA MET A 49 -7.78 -2.78 -2.83
C MET A 49 -8.30 -3.11 -4.23
N ARG A 50 -7.84 -4.22 -4.82
CA ARG A 50 -8.31 -4.73 -6.13
C ARG A 50 -9.75 -5.28 -6.11
N HIS A 51 -10.43 -5.30 -4.97
CA HIS A 51 -11.82 -5.74 -4.91
C HIS A 51 -12.73 -4.78 -5.72
N PRO A 52 -13.69 -5.27 -6.53
CA PRO A 52 -14.50 -4.45 -7.44
C PRO A 52 -15.16 -3.24 -6.77
N THR A 53 -15.67 -3.42 -5.55
CA THR A 53 -16.30 -2.37 -4.75
C THR A 53 -15.36 -1.19 -4.42
N ARG A 54 -14.03 -1.41 -4.44
CA ARG A 54 -13.02 -0.40 -4.14
C ARG A 54 -12.35 0.12 -5.38
N ILE A 55 -12.10 -0.73 -6.38
CA ILE A 55 -11.64 -0.28 -7.70
C ILE A 55 -12.59 0.78 -8.24
N ARG A 56 -13.91 0.62 -8.09
CA ARG A 56 -14.90 1.65 -8.46
C ARG A 56 -14.69 3.01 -7.80
N LYS A 57 -14.11 3.05 -6.59
CA LYS A 57 -13.77 4.32 -5.91
C LYS A 57 -12.44 4.91 -6.39
N LEU A 58 -11.64 4.11 -7.07
CA LEU A 58 -10.33 4.47 -7.61
C LEU A 58 -10.38 4.72 -9.14
N GLU A 59 -11.46 4.33 -9.83
CA GLU A 59 -11.65 4.51 -11.28
C GLU A 59 -11.39 5.96 -11.72
N GLY A 60 -11.90 6.97 -11.00
CA GLY A 60 -11.66 8.38 -11.31
C GLY A 60 -10.23 8.90 -11.01
N PHE A 61 -9.35 8.08 -10.43
CA PHE A 61 -7.93 8.38 -10.23
C PHE A 61 -7.02 7.60 -11.20
N ILE A 62 -7.55 6.57 -11.86
CA ILE A 62 -6.81 5.75 -12.83
C ILE A 62 -6.89 6.37 -14.24
N GLU A 63 -7.89 7.23 -14.48
CA GLU A 63 -7.94 8.12 -15.65
C GLU A 63 -6.96 9.29 -15.48
N LEU A 64 -5.67 9.05 -15.68
CA LEU A 64 -4.68 10.07 -16.00
C LEU A 64 -4.19 9.87 -17.44
N PRO A 65 -3.96 10.95 -18.19
CA PRO A 65 -4.16 11.03 -19.64
C PRO A 65 -2.98 10.44 -20.43
N GLY A 66 -3.31 9.65 -21.44
CA GLY A 66 -2.31 9.05 -22.34
C GLY A 66 -2.88 8.05 -23.35
N ALA A 67 -4.11 8.27 -23.84
CA ALA A 67 -4.63 7.64 -25.04
C ALA A 67 -5.15 8.74 -25.97
#